data_AF-A0AAU5X0Z4-F1
#
_entry.id   AF-A0AAU5X0Z4-F1
#
_cell.length_a   1.000
_cell.length_b   1.000
_cell.length_c   1.000
_cell.angle_alpha   90.00
_cell.angle_beta   90.00
_cell.angle_gamma   90.00
#
_symmetry.space_group_name_H-M   'P 1'
#
loop_
_entity.id
_entity.type
_entity.pdbx_description
1 polymer ?
#
loop_
_entity_poly.entity_id
_entity_poly.type
_entity_poly.pdbx_seq_one_letter_code
_entity_poly.pdbx_strand_id
1 'polypeptide(L)'
;MGVSRKCVRTWNDRYAAEGERGPLTRSSRPHIIPTRTNDEVERKVLAARAEHRAGPDVLAPLVGVPARTVSRILRRRSHEKTRLRVNDNIHPQRMM
;
A
#
# COMPACT_ATOMS: atom_id res chain seq x y z
N MET A 1 -6.00 -28.98 -19.44
CA MET A 1 -6.38 -28.39 -18.14
C MET A 1 -5.18 -27.65 -17.56
N GLY A 2 -5.23 -26.32 -17.44
CA GLY A 2 -4.08 -25.44 -17.18
C GLY A 2 -3.66 -25.27 -15.72
N VAL A 3 -3.62 -26.35 -14.93
CA VAL A 3 -3.20 -26.30 -13.51
C VAL A 3 -2.12 -27.33 -13.21
N SER A 4 -1.14 -26.95 -12.40
CA SER A 4 -0.04 -27.84 -12.01
C SER A 4 -0.50 -28.88 -10.97
N ARG A 5 0.15 -30.05 -10.95
CA ARG A 5 -0.09 -31.10 -9.94
C ARG A 5 0.04 -30.59 -8.51
N LYS A 6 0.97 -29.66 -8.25
CA LYS A 6 1.17 -29.03 -6.94
C LYS A 6 -0.05 -28.20 -6.50
N CYS A 7 -0.69 -27.50 -7.44
CA CYS A 7 -1.90 -26.71 -7.16
C CYS A 7 -3.04 -27.64 -6.71
N VAL A 8 -3.28 -28.72 -7.47
CA VAL A 8 -4.32 -29.71 -7.18
C VAL A 8 -4.07 -30.39 -5.81
N ARG A 9 -2.82 -30.79 -5.53
CA ARG A 9 -2.42 -31.35 -4.23
C ARG A 9 -2.78 -30.40 -3.08
N THR A 10 -2.42 -29.12 -3.21
CA THR A 10 -2.68 -28.11 -2.17
C THR A 10 -4.17 -27.90 -1.93
N TRP A 11 -5.00 -27.93 -2.98
CA TRP A 11 -6.46 -27.83 -2.85
C TRP A 11 -7.06 -29.05 -2.16
N ASN A 12 -6.64 -30.26 -2.53
CA ASN A 12 -7.10 -31.50 -1.89
C ASN A 12 -6.73 -31.55 -0.41
N ASP A 13 -5.46 -31.22 -0.08
CA ASP A 13 -4.98 -31.21 1.32
C ASP A 13 -5.79 -30.20 2.16
N ARG A 14 -6.10 -29.02 1.61
CA ARG A 14 -6.94 -28.01 2.28
C ARG A 14 -8.40 -28.44 2.40
N TYR A 15 -8.96 -29.07 1.37
CA TYR A 15 -10.33 -29.56 1.41
C TYR A 15 -10.49 -30.68 2.46
N ALA A 16 -9.51 -31.57 2.57
CA ALA A 16 -9.51 -32.61 3.60
C ALA A 16 -9.45 -32.02 5.02
N ALA A 17 -8.71 -30.92 5.23
CA ALA A 17 -8.56 -30.29 6.54
C ALA A 17 -9.70 -29.33 6.91
N GLU A 18 -10.27 -28.62 5.94
CA GLU A 18 -11.17 -27.47 6.19
C GLU A 18 -12.53 -27.57 5.46
N GLY A 19 -12.78 -28.67 4.73
CA GLY A 19 -13.98 -28.88 3.93
C GLY A 19 -14.12 -27.89 2.76
N GLU A 20 -15.34 -27.50 2.43
CA GLU A 20 -15.65 -26.57 1.34
C GLU A 20 -14.96 -25.19 1.47
N ARG A 21 -14.54 -24.80 2.68
CA ARG A 21 -13.81 -23.56 2.93
C ARG A 21 -12.33 -23.62 2.51
N GLY A 22 -11.75 -24.81 2.42
CA GLY A 22 -10.34 -25.02 2.10
C GLY A 22 -9.92 -24.45 0.74
N PRO A 23 -10.67 -24.75 -0.34
CA PRO A 23 -10.37 -24.26 -1.70
C PRO A 23 -10.66 -22.77 -1.95
N LEU A 24 -11.22 -22.04 -0.98
CA LEU A 24 -11.49 -20.61 -1.15
C LEU A 24 -10.19 -19.83 -1.40
N THR A 25 -10.24 -18.86 -2.31
CA THR A 25 -9.11 -17.99 -2.61
C THR A 25 -8.69 -17.21 -1.37
N ARG A 26 -7.47 -17.50 -0.89
CA ARG A 26 -6.82 -16.72 0.17
C ARG A 26 -5.90 -15.68 -0.46
N SER A 27 -5.71 -14.60 0.25
CA SER A 27 -4.68 -13.63 -0.10
C SER A 27 -3.31 -14.31 -0.02
N SER A 28 -2.57 -14.35 -1.13
CA SER A 28 -1.16 -14.77 -1.16
C SER A 28 -0.21 -13.65 -0.69
N ARG A 29 -0.74 -12.55 -0.14
CA ARG A 29 0.07 -11.42 0.29
C ARG A 29 0.82 -11.81 1.58
N PRO A 30 2.12 -11.47 1.70
CA PRO A 30 2.87 -11.74 2.90
C PRO A 30 2.25 -11.03 4.11
N HIS A 31 2.23 -11.71 5.26
CA HIS A 31 1.72 -11.15 6.51
C HIS A 31 2.62 -10.03 7.04
N ILE A 32 3.93 -10.11 6.81
CA ILE A 32 4.94 -9.17 7.31
C ILE A 32 5.83 -8.73 6.15
N ILE A 33 6.12 -7.42 6.10
CA ILE A 33 7.01 -6.82 5.11
C ILE A 33 8.19 -6.22 5.89
N PRO A 34 9.33 -6.91 6.01
CA PRO A 34 10.44 -6.49 6.87
C PRO A 34 11.09 -5.16 6.42
N THR A 35 10.98 -4.83 5.13
CA THR A 35 11.45 -3.56 4.55
C THR A 35 10.39 -2.46 4.60
N ARG A 36 9.30 -2.66 5.34
CA ARG A 36 8.30 -1.62 5.56
C ARG A 36 8.92 -0.53 6.43
N THR A 37 8.90 0.69 5.90
CA THR A 37 9.31 1.89 6.62
C THR A 37 8.57 1.96 7.97
N ASN A 38 9.29 2.32 9.03
CA ASN A 38 8.72 2.46 10.37
C ASN A 38 7.48 3.38 10.34
N ASP A 39 6.42 2.97 11.02
CA ASP A 39 5.15 3.69 11.10
C ASP A 39 5.32 5.12 11.61
N GLU A 40 6.30 5.40 12.47
CA GLU A 40 6.60 6.76 12.93
C GLU A 40 7.03 7.66 11.77
N VAL A 41 7.89 7.15 10.89
CA VAL A 41 8.35 7.87 9.69
C VAL A 41 7.21 8.04 8.71
N GLU A 42 6.35 7.02 8.55
CA GLU A 42 5.14 7.15 7.72
C GLU A 42 4.21 8.25 8.25
N ARG A 43 3.99 8.32 9.57
CA ARG A 43 3.15 9.35 10.20
C ARG A 43 3.73 10.76 9.99
N LYS A 44 5.04 10.93 10.16
CA LYS A 44 5.72 12.21 9.89
C LYS A 44 5.51 12.68 8.45
N VAL A 45 5.66 11.77 7.49
CA VAL A 45 5.43 12.07 6.06
C VAL A 45 3.97 12.44 5.79
N LEU A 46 3.01 11.74 6.39
CA LEU A 46 1.59 12.03 6.24
C LEU A 46 1.19 13.37 6.87
N ALA A 47 1.72 13.69 8.06
CA ALA A 47 1.50 14.97 8.74
C ALA A 47 2.05 16.13 7.90
N ALA A 48 3.30 16.02 7.45
CA ALA A 48 3.93 17.03 6.59
C ALA A 48 3.17 17.21 5.26
N ARG A 49 2.65 16.12 4.67
CA ARG A 49 1.80 16.20 3.48
C ARG A 49 0.47 16.91 3.74
N ALA A 50 -0.13 16.72 4.92
CA ALA A 50 -1.38 17.38 5.29
C ALA A 50 -1.18 18.89 5.53
N GLU A 51 -0.06 19.25 6.16
CA GLU A 51 0.30 20.64 6.49
C GLU A 51 0.74 21.44 5.25
N HIS A 52 1.72 20.93 4.49
CA HIS A 52 2.34 21.68 3.40
C HIS A 52 1.66 21.48 2.04
N ARG A 53 0.85 20.42 1.87
CA ARG A 53 0.24 20.01 0.59
C ARG A 53 1.22 19.92 -0.60
N ALA A 54 2.52 19.79 -0.32
CA ALA A 54 3.59 19.85 -1.32
C ALA A 54 4.07 18.47 -1.79
N GLY A 55 4.71 18.43 -2.95
CA GLY A 55 5.21 17.20 -3.56
C GLY A 55 6.36 16.53 -2.80
N PRO A 56 6.76 15.31 -3.21
CA PRO A 56 7.80 14.53 -2.53
C PRO A 56 9.14 15.26 -2.38
N ASP A 57 9.53 16.07 -3.36
CA ASP A 57 10.81 16.80 -3.35
C ASP A 57 10.85 17.91 -2.30
N VAL A 58 9.70 18.53 -2.03
CA VAL A 58 9.56 19.55 -0.97
C VAL A 58 9.46 18.91 0.41
N LEU A 59 8.74 17.79 0.52
CA LEU A 59 8.55 17.10 1.81
C LEU A 59 9.79 16.35 2.28
N ALA A 60 10.62 15.85 1.35
CA ALA A 60 11.82 15.07 1.66
C ALA A 60 12.78 15.77 2.64
N PRO A 61 13.23 17.01 2.40
CA PRO A 61 14.11 17.72 3.35
C PRO A 61 13.41 18.05 4.67
N LEU A 62 12.08 18.30 4.67
CA LEU A 62 11.32 18.65 5.88
C LEU A 62 11.22 17.48 6.87
N VAL A 63 11.07 16.26 6.35
CA VAL A 63 10.89 15.06 7.17
C VAL A 63 12.17 14.24 7.35
N GLY A 64 13.26 14.61 6.68
CA GLY A 64 14.54 13.90 6.73
C GLY A 64 14.52 12.53 6.03
N VAL A 65 13.70 12.38 4.98
CA VAL A 65 13.50 11.10 4.28
C VAL A 65 13.66 11.32 2.77
N PRO A 66 14.33 10.43 2.02
CA PRO A 66 14.46 10.58 0.57
C PRO A 66 13.10 10.68 -0.15
N ALA A 67 13.01 11.54 -1.17
CA ALA A 67 11.78 11.76 -1.96
C ALA A 67 11.19 10.46 -2.54
N ARG A 68 12.04 9.48 -2.88
CA ARG A 68 11.63 8.14 -3.33
C ARG A 68 10.85 7.37 -2.25
N THR A 69 11.27 7.50 -0.99
CA THR A 69 10.60 6.87 0.15
C THR A 69 9.30 7.59 0.47
N VAL A 70 9.29 8.93 0.45
CA VAL A 70 8.07 9.75 0.57
C VAL A 70 7.03 9.32 -0.48
N SER A 71 7.44 9.22 -1.74
CA SER A 71 6.60 8.77 -2.85
C SER A 71 6.03 7.36 -2.63
N ARG A 72 6.84 6.43 -2.12
CA ARG A 72 6.40 5.04 -1.82
C ARG A 72 5.39 5.01 -0.68
N ILE A 73 5.61 5.80 0.37
CA ILE A 73 4.70 5.91 1.53
C ILE A 73 3.35 6.48 1.07
N LEU A 74 3.36 7.62 0.36
CA LEU A 74 2.16 8.26 -0.15
C LEU A 74 1.38 7.33 -1.09
N ARG A 75 2.06 6.62 -1.99
CA ARG A 75 1.41 5.64 -2.87
C ARG A 75 0.77 4.49 -2.08
N ARG A 76 1.50 3.89 -1.13
CA ARG A 76 0.99 2.80 -0.27
C ARG A 76 -0.27 3.22 0.49
N ARG A 77 -0.27 4.42 1.07
CA ARG A 77 -1.40 4.97 1.85
C ARG A 77 -2.55 5.46 0.96
N SER A 78 -2.27 5.90 -0.27
CA SER A 78 -3.31 6.23 -1.25
C SER A 78 -4.07 4.98 -1.73
N HIS A 79 -3.36 3.87 -1.94
CA HIS A 79 -3.99 2.57 -2.23
C HIS A 79 -4.81 2.03 -1.05
N GLU A 80 -4.39 2.27 0.19
CA GLU A 80 -5.18 1.98 1.40
C GLU A 80 -6.45 2.84 1.48
N LYS A 81 -6.34 4.13 1.14
CA LYS A 81 -7.46 5.07 1.04
C LYS A 81 -8.34 4.88 -0.20
N THR A 82 -8.08 3.93 -1.10
CA THR A 82 -8.97 3.63 -2.25
C THR A 82 -10.29 2.95 -1.83
N ARG A 83 -10.70 3.09 -0.56
CA ARG A 83 -12.07 2.91 -0.05
C ARG A 83 -12.78 4.23 0.33
N LEU A 84 -12.10 5.38 0.34
CA LEU A 84 -12.71 6.70 0.34
C LEU A 84 -12.18 7.48 -0.88
N ARG A 85 -13.00 7.51 -1.93
CA ARG A 85 -12.76 8.34 -3.12
C ARG A 85 -13.10 9.81 -2.83
N VAL A 86 -12.45 10.68 -3.60
CA VAL A 86 -12.87 12.03 -4.01
C VAL A 86 -12.64 13.17 -3.01
N ASN A 87 -12.20 14.32 -3.58
CA ASN A 87 -11.80 15.62 -3.01
C ASN A 87 -10.30 15.71 -2.62
N ASP A 88 -9.45 16.53 -3.26
CA ASP A 88 -9.70 17.83 -3.88
C ASP A 88 -8.96 18.02 -5.22
N ASN A 89 -9.75 18.33 -6.25
CA ASN A 89 -9.38 19.28 -7.30
C ASN A 89 -8.88 20.58 -6.64
N ILE A 90 -7.83 21.23 -7.14
CA ILE A 90 -7.64 22.69 -7.34
C ILE A 90 -6.14 22.92 -7.68
N HIS A 91 -5.83 22.96 -8.97
CA HIS A 91 -4.88 23.90 -9.55
C HIS A 91 -5.61 24.48 -10.77
N PRO A 92 -5.87 25.79 -10.77
CA PRO A 92 -4.87 26.71 -11.30
C PRO A 92 -4.66 27.94 -10.40
N GLN A 93 -3.77 28.83 -10.84
CA GLN A 93 -3.42 30.15 -10.29
C GLN A 93 -2.18 30.22 -9.38
N ARG A 94 -1.02 30.48 -10.00
CA ARG A 94 -0.26 31.68 -9.61
C ARG A 94 0.45 32.29 -10.82
N MET A 95 -0.21 33.35 -11.29
CA MET A 95 0.30 34.47 -12.05
C MET A 95 1.63 34.99 -11.46
N MET A 96 2.63 35.09 -12.32
CA MET A 96 3.56 36.22 -12.44
C MET A 96 4.04 36.25 -13.89
#